data_AF-A0A9E3X6P5-F1
#
_entry.id   AF-A0A9E3X6P5-F1
#
_cell.length_a   1.000
_cell.length_b   1.000
_cell.length_c   1.000
_cell.angle_alpha   90.00
_cell.angle_beta   90.00
_cell.angle_gamma   90.00
#
_symmetry.space_group_name_H-M   'P 1'
#
loop_
_entity.id
_entity.type
_entity.pdbx_description
1 polymer ?
#
loop_
_entity_poly.entity_id
_entity_poly.type
_entity_poly.pdbx_seq_one_letter_code
_entity_poly.pdbx_strand_id
1 'polypeptide(L)'
;MSSRLVRLFYAFGEWFTIGRFGVFLLLIAIPGGILNYLLAHPRDGDWLGLIEDFYANLSWELTGIAVTILIIDRLYQRAEMKRDQAQLLRQLHSHDHMIVLQALDLLRINGWLEDGLLVNLNLADTDLHQANLRHADLRHAVLRNTNLCDADLRDANLAHADLQDANLEGALLNGATIGQANLHGAKLAGAQLYNVTGLTDEQLATLETLAGAHWNEIDHYDGRFNLTGDQHRARLAGYPLADPTAMARFYQVPLAVYLAGRGLTNGSVPVRTFQEEQ
;
A
#
# COMPACT_ATOMS: atom_id res chain seq x y z
N MET A 1 -28.34 -25.76 30.63
CA MET A 1 -26.97 -25.26 30.90
C MET A 1 -26.89 -23.79 30.50
N SER A 2 -27.76 -22.97 31.07
CA SER A 2 -27.50 -21.93 32.08
C SER A 2 -26.59 -20.79 31.61
N SER A 3 -27.25 -19.73 31.11
CA SER A 3 -26.77 -18.35 30.92
C SER A 3 -26.05 -17.73 32.12
N ARG A 4 -26.05 -18.40 33.28
CA ARG A 4 -25.23 -18.07 34.46
C ARG A 4 -23.74 -18.29 34.25
N LEU A 5 -23.32 -19.33 33.51
CA LEU A 5 -21.90 -19.61 33.26
C LEU A 5 -21.26 -18.58 32.32
N VAL A 6 -21.99 -18.15 31.29
CA VAL A 6 -21.55 -17.10 30.37
C VAL A 6 -21.48 -15.75 31.06
N ARG A 7 -22.45 -15.42 31.92
CA ARG A 7 -22.41 -14.19 32.74
C ARG A 7 -21.31 -14.22 33.81
N LEU A 8 -20.98 -15.39 34.36
CA LEU A 8 -19.81 -15.56 35.23
C LEU A 8 -18.51 -15.30 34.46
N PHE A 9 -18.40 -15.78 33.21
CA PHE A 9 -17.22 -15.55 32.38
C PHE A 9 -17.02 -14.06 32.03
N TYR A 10 -18.10 -13.34 31.72
CA TYR A 10 -18.05 -11.89 31.45
C TYR A 10 -17.84 -11.06 32.73
N ALA A 11 -18.44 -11.43 33.86
CA ALA A 11 -18.21 -10.76 35.14
C ALA A 11 -16.79 -11.01 35.70
N PHE A 12 -16.17 -12.16 35.36
CA PHE A 12 -14.77 -12.41 35.66
C PHE A 12 -13.84 -11.57 34.79
N GLY A 13 -14.15 -11.36 33.50
CA GLY A 13 -13.29 -10.63 32.55
C GLY A 13 -12.90 -9.20 32.98
N GLU A 14 -13.77 -8.47 33.67
CA GLU A 14 -13.45 -7.11 34.18
C GLU A 14 -12.61 -7.09 35.46
N TRP A 15 -12.50 -8.22 36.17
CA TRP A 15 -11.69 -8.33 37.39
C TRP A 15 -10.20 -8.62 37.11
N PHE A 16 -9.86 -8.97 35.87
CA PHE A 16 -8.54 -9.40 35.43
C PHE A 16 -7.68 -8.23 34.93
N THR A 17 -7.33 -7.29 35.81
CA THR A 17 -6.16 -6.45 35.57
C THR A 17 -4.89 -7.26 35.87
N ILE A 18 -3.90 -7.21 34.99
CA ILE A 18 -2.67 -8.05 34.97
C ILE A 18 -2.01 -8.24 36.35
N GLY A 19 -2.02 -7.22 37.22
CA GLY A 19 -1.47 -7.30 38.58
C GLY A 19 -2.23 -8.21 39.56
N ARG A 20 -3.55 -8.42 39.38
CA ARG A 20 -4.38 -9.21 40.31
C ARG A 20 -4.29 -10.71 40.05
N PHE A 21 -3.95 -11.12 38.82
CA PHE A 21 -3.81 -12.54 38.47
C PHE A 21 -2.52 -13.16 39.01
N GLY A 22 -1.41 -12.40 39.00
CA GLY A 22 -0.16 -12.85 39.62
C GLY A 22 -0.30 -13.12 41.12
N VAL A 23 -1.06 -12.27 41.82
CA VAL A 23 -1.35 -12.45 43.26
C VAL A 23 -2.25 -13.67 43.51
N PHE A 24 -3.23 -13.93 42.64
CA PHE A 24 -4.12 -15.09 42.76
C PHE A 24 -3.38 -16.42 42.56
N LEU A 25 -2.45 -16.49 41.59
CA LEU A 25 -1.64 -17.68 41.37
C LEU A 25 -0.67 -17.95 42.53
N LEU A 26 -0.06 -16.90 43.10
CA LEU A 26 0.77 -17.01 44.31
C LEU A 26 -0.02 -17.59 45.50
N LEU A 27 -1.28 -17.17 45.69
CA LEU A 27 -2.14 -17.65 46.78
C LEU A 27 -2.53 -19.13 46.66
N ILE A 28 -2.43 -19.75 45.48
CA ILE A 28 -2.73 -21.17 45.26
C ILE A 28 -1.44 -22.01 45.21
N ALA A 29 -0.37 -21.49 44.60
CA ALA A 29 0.90 -22.19 44.47
C ALA A 29 1.63 -22.34 45.81
N ILE A 30 1.58 -21.31 46.68
CA ILE A 30 2.25 -21.33 47.99
C ILE A 30 1.67 -22.44 48.90
N PRO A 31 0.34 -22.55 49.14
CA PRO A 31 -0.19 -23.63 49.97
C PRO A 31 0.00 -25.02 49.37
N GLY A 32 -0.11 -25.16 48.05
CA GLY A 32 0.07 -26.44 47.35
C GLY A 32 1.51 -26.96 47.43
N GLY A 33 2.50 -26.09 47.21
CA GLY A 33 3.92 -26.44 47.34
C GLY A 33 4.31 -26.81 48.76
N ILE A 34 3.83 -26.05 49.76
CA ILE A 34 4.04 -26.34 51.18
C ILE A 34 3.41 -27.70 51.54
N LEU A 35 2.16 -27.95 51.12
CA LEU A 35 1.47 -29.21 51.43
C LEU A 35 2.19 -30.42 50.80
N ASN A 36 2.62 -30.31 49.54
CA ASN A 36 3.31 -31.39 48.85
C ASN A 36 4.67 -31.69 49.49
N TYR A 37 5.42 -30.65 49.88
CA TYR A 37 6.70 -30.81 50.58
C TYR A 37 6.54 -31.45 51.96
N LEU A 38 5.54 -31.01 52.75
CA LEU A 38 5.24 -31.59 54.07
C LEU A 38 4.81 -33.05 53.98
N LEU A 39 4.13 -33.46 52.89
CA LEU A 39 3.78 -34.86 52.64
C LEU A 39 5.01 -35.70 52.24
N ALA A 40 5.96 -35.11 51.52
CA ALA A 40 7.17 -35.79 51.06
C ALA A 40 8.25 -35.92 52.15
N HIS A 41 8.35 -34.95 53.07
CA HIS A 41 9.36 -34.89 54.13
C HIS A 41 8.72 -34.74 55.53
N PRO A 42 8.03 -35.78 56.04
CA PRO A 42 7.20 -35.68 57.26
C PRO A 42 7.97 -35.53 58.58
N ARG A 43 9.31 -35.58 58.59
CA ARG A 43 10.13 -35.50 59.82
C ARG A 43 11.36 -34.61 59.73
N ASP A 44 11.63 -34.00 58.59
CA ASP A 44 12.86 -33.25 58.37
C ASP A 44 12.53 -31.76 58.34
N GLY A 45 13.05 -31.01 59.32
CA GLY A 45 12.85 -29.55 59.43
C GLY A 45 13.69 -28.74 58.45
N ASP A 46 13.95 -29.27 57.24
CA ASP A 46 14.77 -28.60 56.23
C ASP A 46 13.95 -27.54 55.47
N TRP A 47 13.67 -26.46 56.20
CA TRP A 47 12.93 -25.32 55.67
C TRP A 47 13.70 -24.58 54.56
N LEU A 48 15.03 -24.69 54.52
CA LEU A 48 15.87 -24.09 53.49
C LEU A 48 15.72 -24.82 52.16
N GLY A 49 15.75 -26.16 52.15
CA GLY A 49 15.49 -26.95 50.94
C GLY A 49 14.06 -26.76 50.39
N LEU A 50 13.05 -26.67 51.26
CA LEU A 50 11.68 -26.32 50.86
C LEU A 50 11.62 -24.98 50.12
N ILE A 51 12.28 -23.97 50.69
CA ILE A 51 12.35 -22.63 50.14
C ILE A 51 13.05 -22.65 48.78
N GLU A 52 14.20 -23.33 48.65
CA GLU A 52 14.92 -23.44 47.37
C GLU A 52 14.09 -24.12 46.28
N ASP A 53 13.46 -25.27 46.58
CA ASP A 53 12.60 -25.98 45.63
C ASP A 53 11.34 -25.17 45.27
N PHE A 54 10.77 -24.46 46.24
CA PHE A 54 9.63 -23.58 46.02
C PHE A 54 9.99 -22.41 45.11
N TYR A 55 11.11 -21.71 45.37
CA TYR A 55 11.56 -20.60 44.52
C TYR A 55 12.02 -21.07 43.14
N ALA A 56 12.64 -22.25 43.04
CA ALA A 56 13.00 -22.83 41.75
C ALA A 56 11.76 -23.09 40.89
N ASN A 57 10.75 -23.76 41.44
CA ASN A 57 9.49 -24.04 40.72
C ASN A 57 8.67 -22.77 40.43
N LEU A 58 8.57 -21.86 41.40
CA LEU A 58 7.89 -20.58 41.23
C LEU A 58 8.56 -19.73 40.13
N SER A 59 9.89 -19.78 40.01
CA SER A 59 10.61 -19.04 38.96
C SER A 59 10.21 -19.49 37.55
N TRP A 60 10.09 -20.81 37.31
CA TRP A 60 9.73 -21.35 36.00
C TRP A 60 8.26 -21.09 35.67
N GLU A 61 7.36 -21.16 36.64
CA GLU A 61 5.94 -20.82 36.46
C GLU A 61 5.73 -19.33 36.18
N LEU A 62 6.36 -18.45 36.97
CA LEU A 62 6.27 -17.00 36.77
C LEU A 62 6.87 -16.58 35.42
N THR A 63 7.96 -17.21 35.00
CA THR A 63 8.55 -17.00 33.67
C THR A 63 7.60 -17.46 32.56
N GLY A 64 6.98 -18.64 32.71
CA GLY A 64 6.00 -19.14 31.76
C GLY A 64 4.76 -18.23 31.63
N ILE A 65 4.28 -17.68 32.74
CA ILE A 65 3.16 -16.73 32.75
C ILE A 65 3.56 -15.41 32.08
N ALA A 66 4.73 -14.87 32.39
CA ALA A 66 5.23 -13.62 31.79
C ALA A 66 5.36 -13.75 30.27
N VAL A 67 5.93 -14.86 29.79
CA VAL A 67 6.01 -15.16 28.35
C VAL A 67 4.62 -15.28 27.73
N THR A 68 3.70 -15.97 28.41
CA THR A 68 2.31 -16.12 27.93
C THR A 68 1.60 -14.76 27.81
N ILE A 69 1.78 -13.86 28.79
CA ILE A 69 1.21 -12.51 28.75
C ILE A 69 1.78 -11.71 27.58
N LEU A 70 3.09 -11.73 27.37
CA LEU A 70 3.74 -11.04 26.25
C LEU A 70 3.26 -11.58 24.90
N ILE A 71 3.04 -12.89 24.79
CA ILE A 71 2.48 -13.51 23.58
C ILE A 71 1.05 -13.03 23.37
N ILE A 72 0.19 -13.07 24.39
CA ILE A 72 -1.20 -12.61 24.30
C ILE A 72 -1.27 -11.13 23.90
N ASP A 73 -0.44 -10.28 24.50
CA ASP A 73 -0.37 -8.85 24.18
C ASP A 73 0.03 -8.64 22.71
N ARG A 74 1.11 -9.29 22.24
CA ARG A 74 1.51 -9.23 20.82
C ARG A 74 0.43 -9.73 19.88
N LEU A 75 -0.31 -10.78 20.26
CA LEU A 75 -1.41 -11.30 19.45
C LEU A 75 -2.58 -10.32 19.41
N TYR A 76 -2.89 -9.67 20.53
CA TYR A 76 -3.93 -8.66 20.62
C TYR A 76 -3.60 -7.44 19.76
N GLN A 77 -2.39 -6.89 19.90
CA GLN A 77 -1.92 -5.75 19.09
C GLN A 77 -1.97 -6.04 17.59
N ARG A 78 -1.57 -7.26 17.18
CA ARG A 78 -1.69 -7.70 15.77
C ARG A 78 -3.14 -7.80 15.30
N ALA A 79 -4.04 -8.23 16.17
CA ALA A 79 -5.45 -8.35 15.84
C ALA A 79 -6.12 -6.98 15.71
N GLU A 80 -5.78 -6.03 16.60
CA GLU A 80 -6.26 -4.66 16.57
C GLU A 80 -5.78 -3.92 15.31
N MET A 81 -4.48 -3.97 15.02
CA MET A 81 -3.90 -3.43 13.79
C MET A 81 -4.62 -3.94 12.53
N LYS A 82 -4.90 -5.24 12.44
CA LYS A 82 -5.63 -5.80 11.28
C LYS A 82 -7.07 -5.31 11.19
N ARG A 83 -7.72 -5.06 12.32
CA ARG A 83 -9.08 -4.48 12.34
C ARG A 83 -9.06 -3.04 11.86
N ASP A 84 -8.08 -2.26 12.31
CA ASP A 84 -7.91 -0.87 11.90
C ASP A 84 -7.59 -0.77 10.41
N GLN A 85 -6.66 -1.58 9.92
CA GLN A 85 -6.37 -1.71 8.48
C GLN A 85 -7.66 -2.04 7.71
N ALA A 86 -8.40 -3.07 8.11
CA ALA A 86 -9.64 -3.45 7.43
C ALA A 86 -10.74 -2.37 7.50
N GLN A 87 -10.75 -1.53 8.54
CA GLN A 87 -11.67 -0.39 8.62
C GLN A 87 -11.27 0.72 7.64
N LEU A 88 -9.99 1.09 7.60
CA LEU A 88 -9.48 2.12 6.69
C LEU A 88 -9.62 1.68 5.23
N LEU A 89 -9.32 0.42 4.90
CA LEU A 89 -9.52 -0.11 3.54
C LEU A 89 -10.98 -0.06 3.08
N ARG A 90 -11.94 -0.22 4.00
CA ARG A 90 -13.37 -0.02 3.69
C ARG A 90 -13.70 1.45 3.45
N GLN A 91 -13.06 2.36 4.19
CA GLN A 91 -13.23 3.80 4.01
C GLN A 91 -12.71 4.30 2.66
N LEU A 92 -11.74 3.62 2.05
CA LEU A 92 -11.29 3.94 0.68
C LEU A 92 -12.41 3.85 -0.36
N HIS A 93 -13.44 3.03 -0.14
CA HIS A 93 -14.59 2.90 -1.03
C HIS A 93 -15.75 3.85 -0.67
N SER A 94 -15.50 4.81 0.22
CA SER A 94 -16.49 5.82 0.59
C SER A 94 -16.77 6.74 -0.60
N HIS A 95 -18.02 7.20 -0.71
CA HIS A 95 -18.39 8.25 -1.66
C HIS A 95 -17.92 9.64 -1.20
N ASP A 96 -17.56 9.77 0.08
CA ASP A 96 -17.02 11.00 0.65
C ASP A 96 -15.51 11.00 0.50
N HIS A 97 -15.03 11.84 -0.42
CA HIS A 97 -13.62 12.00 -0.72
C HIS A 97 -12.78 12.40 0.51
N MET A 98 -13.34 13.17 1.46
CA MET A 98 -12.61 13.54 2.67
C MET A 98 -12.31 12.32 3.56
N ILE A 99 -13.24 11.36 3.61
CA ILE A 99 -13.04 10.10 4.34
C ILE A 99 -11.96 9.26 3.66
N VAL A 100 -11.94 9.24 2.32
CA VAL A 100 -10.91 8.53 1.54
C VAL A 100 -9.52 9.11 1.82
N LEU A 101 -9.36 10.43 1.74
CA LEU A 101 -8.07 11.09 2.02
C LEU A 101 -7.62 10.90 3.46
N GLN A 102 -8.52 11.02 4.44
CA GLN A 102 -8.21 10.76 5.85
C GLN A 102 -7.75 9.32 6.07
N ALA A 103 -8.41 8.35 5.43
CA ALA A 103 -8.02 6.96 5.52
C ALA A 103 -6.62 6.75 4.94
N LEU A 104 -6.32 7.30 3.76
CA LEU A 104 -4.99 7.23 3.15
C LEU A 104 -3.91 7.90 4.00
N ASP A 105 -4.20 9.04 4.61
CA ASP A 105 -3.26 9.70 5.51
C ASP A 105 -2.94 8.85 6.74
N LEU A 106 -3.94 8.18 7.31
CA LEU A 106 -3.73 7.24 8.41
C LEU A 106 -2.93 6.02 7.96
N LEU A 107 -3.24 5.44 6.79
CA LEU A 107 -2.45 4.34 6.22
C LEU A 107 -0.99 4.75 6.03
N ARG A 108 -0.75 5.97 5.53
CA ARG A 108 0.58 6.54 5.29
C ARG A 108 1.35 6.78 6.59
N ILE A 109 0.73 7.41 7.59
CA ILE A 109 1.36 7.71 8.88
C ILE A 109 1.80 6.41 9.60
N ASN A 110 1.03 5.33 9.42
CA ASN A 110 1.37 4.03 9.98
C ASN A 110 2.36 3.21 9.12
N GLY A 111 2.81 3.72 7.97
CA GLY A 111 3.72 3.02 7.05
C GLY A 111 3.06 1.92 6.22
N TRP A 112 1.75 1.73 6.34
CA TRP A 112 1.04 0.59 5.73
C TRP A 112 0.90 0.71 4.21
N LEU A 113 1.08 1.89 3.63
CA LEU A 113 1.14 2.06 2.18
C LEU A 113 2.35 1.32 1.57
N GLU A 114 3.47 1.27 2.28
CA GLU A 114 4.72 0.66 1.81
C GLU A 114 4.80 -0.85 2.15
N ASP A 115 4.07 -1.30 3.18
CA ASP A 115 4.05 -2.69 3.67
C ASP A 115 3.32 -3.69 2.75
N GLY A 116 2.87 -3.26 1.57
CA GLY A 116 2.12 -4.09 0.63
C GLY A 116 0.64 -4.27 0.99
N LEU A 117 0.08 -3.45 1.88
CA LEU A 117 -1.34 -3.54 2.26
C LEU A 117 -2.29 -3.33 1.07
N LEU A 118 -1.88 -2.52 0.09
CA LEU A 118 -2.69 -2.20 -1.09
C LEU A 118 -2.46 -3.17 -2.27
N VAL A 119 -1.55 -4.15 -2.12
CA VAL A 119 -1.25 -5.12 -3.17
C VAL A 119 -2.47 -6.02 -3.40
N ASN A 120 -2.87 -6.18 -4.67
CA ASN A 120 -4.11 -6.85 -5.09
C ASN A 120 -5.42 -6.21 -4.57
N LEU A 121 -5.37 -5.00 -4.00
CA LEU A 121 -6.58 -4.35 -3.51
C LEU A 121 -7.44 -3.89 -4.70
N ASN A 122 -8.74 -4.12 -4.62
CA ASN A 122 -9.67 -3.49 -5.54
C ASN A 122 -9.96 -2.07 -5.08
N LEU A 123 -9.67 -1.10 -5.95
CA LEU A 123 -9.93 0.33 -5.80
C LEU A 123 -10.65 0.87 -7.05
N ALA A 124 -11.24 0.00 -7.87
CA ALA A 124 -11.96 0.42 -9.06
C ALA A 124 -13.07 1.42 -8.72
N ASP A 125 -13.28 2.38 -9.63
CA ASP A 125 -14.27 3.44 -9.51
C ASP A 125 -14.11 4.35 -8.26
N THR A 126 -12.95 4.30 -7.58
CA THR A 126 -12.67 5.10 -6.39
C THR A 126 -12.22 6.51 -6.77
N ASP A 127 -12.58 7.50 -5.93
CA ASP A 127 -12.12 8.88 -6.07
C ASP A 127 -10.89 9.16 -5.20
N LEU A 128 -9.71 9.08 -5.83
CA LEU A 128 -8.38 9.28 -5.25
C LEU A 128 -7.72 10.58 -5.76
N HIS A 129 -8.49 11.58 -6.21
CA HIS A 129 -7.90 12.83 -6.66
C HIS A 129 -7.09 13.50 -5.55
N GLN A 130 -5.94 14.08 -5.87
CA GLN A 130 -5.03 14.72 -4.92
C GLN A 130 -4.54 13.81 -3.78
N ALA A 131 -4.75 12.49 -3.87
CA ALA A 131 -4.31 11.55 -2.86
C ALA A 131 -2.78 11.51 -2.76
N ASN A 132 -2.25 11.42 -1.54
CA ASN A 132 -0.83 11.21 -1.29
C ASN A 132 -0.55 9.70 -1.17
N LEU A 133 -0.06 9.12 -2.26
CA LEU A 133 0.28 7.70 -2.41
C LEU A 133 1.79 7.52 -2.67
N ARG A 134 2.62 8.45 -2.20
CA ARG A 134 4.08 8.36 -2.31
C ARG A 134 4.58 7.05 -1.70
N HIS A 135 5.51 6.41 -2.39
CA HIS A 135 6.12 5.13 -1.98
C HIS A 135 5.12 3.96 -1.84
N ALA A 136 3.84 4.12 -2.18
CA ALA A 136 2.84 3.08 -1.99
C ALA A 136 3.13 1.85 -2.86
N ASP A 137 2.96 0.68 -2.27
CA ASP A 137 3.00 -0.60 -2.98
C ASP A 137 1.60 -0.97 -3.46
N LEU A 138 1.33 -0.63 -4.72
CA LEU A 138 0.07 -0.83 -5.45
C LEU A 138 0.20 -1.95 -6.49
N ARG A 139 1.18 -2.85 -6.32
CA ARG A 139 1.35 -3.98 -7.26
C ARG A 139 0.06 -4.79 -7.38
N HIS A 140 -0.31 -5.14 -8.61
CA HIS A 140 -1.53 -5.88 -8.90
C HIS A 140 -2.85 -5.25 -8.40
N ALA A 141 -2.85 -4.00 -7.93
CA ALA A 141 -4.06 -3.32 -7.52
C ALA A 141 -5.00 -3.11 -8.73
N VAL A 142 -6.31 -3.18 -8.50
CA VAL A 142 -7.32 -2.89 -9.52
C VAL A 142 -7.73 -1.43 -9.37
N LEU A 143 -7.30 -0.59 -10.30
CA LEU A 143 -7.49 0.88 -10.30
C LEU A 143 -8.30 1.32 -11.54
N ARG A 144 -9.18 0.45 -12.04
CA ARG A 144 -10.01 0.74 -13.22
C ARG A 144 -10.93 1.93 -12.98
N ASN A 145 -11.08 2.82 -13.96
CA ASN A 145 -11.88 4.04 -13.87
C ASN A 145 -11.60 4.92 -12.63
N THR A 146 -10.47 4.72 -11.96
CA THR A 146 -10.16 5.41 -10.71
C THR A 146 -9.76 6.85 -11.03
N ASN A 147 -10.26 7.80 -10.25
CA ASN A 147 -9.84 9.19 -10.38
C ASN A 147 -8.57 9.42 -9.55
N LEU A 148 -7.41 9.51 -10.20
CA LEU A 148 -6.10 9.81 -9.62
C LEU A 148 -5.59 11.19 -10.07
N CYS A 149 -6.51 12.08 -10.48
CA CYS A 149 -6.17 13.43 -10.92
C CYS A 149 -5.36 14.16 -9.85
N ASP A 150 -4.23 14.77 -10.23
CA ASP A 150 -3.30 15.46 -9.33
C ASP A 150 -2.78 14.63 -8.13
N ALA A 151 -2.92 13.30 -8.16
CA ALA A 151 -2.41 12.44 -7.09
C ALA A 151 -0.87 12.42 -7.06
N ASP A 152 -0.30 12.29 -5.86
CA ASP A 152 1.12 12.14 -5.65
C ASP A 152 1.50 10.66 -5.55
N LEU A 153 1.99 10.09 -6.65
CA LEU A 153 2.41 8.69 -6.80
C LEU A 153 3.94 8.56 -6.94
N ARG A 154 4.69 9.58 -6.48
CA ARG A 154 6.15 9.58 -6.60
C ARG A 154 6.74 8.36 -5.87
N ASP A 155 7.63 7.67 -6.56
CA ASP A 155 8.28 6.43 -6.10
C ASP A 155 7.32 5.27 -5.76
N ALA A 156 6.06 5.32 -6.20
CA ALA A 156 5.09 4.23 -5.99
C ALA A 156 5.38 3.02 -6.89
N ASN A 157 5.00 1.83 -6.44
CA ASN A 157 5.10 0.61 -7.22
C ASN A 157 3.72 0.21 -7.78
N LEU A 158 3.51 0.45 -9.07
CA LEU A 158 2.31 0.13 -9.84
C LEU A 158 2.52 -1.10 -10.75
N ALA A 159 3.57 -1.90 -10.53
CA ALA A 159 3.85 -3.04 -11.40
C ALA A 159 2.64 -4.00 -11.43
N HIS A 160 2.24 -4.39 -12.65
CA HIS A 160 1.07 -5.22 -12.91
C HIS A 160 -0.29 -4.66 -12.43
N ALA A 161 -0.36 -3.38 -12.03
CA ALA A 161 -1.63 -2.77 -11.66
C ALA A 161 -2.56 -2.63 -12.87
N ASP A 162 -3.86 -2.67 -12.63
CA ASP A 162 -4.86 -2.48 -13.68
C ASP A 162 -5.41 -1.04 -13.64
N LEU A 163 -4.83 -0.17 -14.47
CA LEU A 163 -5.16 1.26 -14.58
C LEU A 163 -6.07 1.54 -15.78
N GLN A 164 -6.80 0.53 -16.27
CA GLN A 164 -7.70 0.72 -17.40
C GLN A 164 -8.66 1.89 -17.16
N ASP A 165 -8.72 2.83 -18.12
CA ASP A 165 -9.58 4.00 -18.09
C ASP A 165 -9.38 4.91 -16.84
N ALA A 166 -8.26 4.76 -16.12
CA ALA A 166 -7.94 5.58 -14.96
C ALA A 166 -7.59 7.03 -15.36
N ASN A 167 -8.02 7.99 -14.54
CA ASN A 167 -7.68 9.39 -14.74
C ASN A 167 -6.43 9.76 -13.95
N LEU A 168 -5.27 9.87 -14.59
CA LEU A 168 -3.99 10.29 -14.01
C LEU A 168 -3.59 11.69 -14.50
N GLU A 169 -4.55 12.52 -14.93
CA GLU A 169 -4.26 13.88 -15.37
C GLU A 169 -3.56 14.67 -14.25
N GLY A 170 -2.45 15.34 -14.55
CA GLY A 170 -1.65 16.09 -13.57
C GLY A 170 -0.93 15.26 -12.50
N ALA A 171 -1.08 13.93 -12.47
CA ALA A 171 -0.49 13.09 -11.43
C ALA A 171 1.05 13.14 -11.42
N LEU A 172 1.63 13.04 -10.22
CA LEU A 172 3.08 13.02 -10.02
C LEU A 172 3.56 11.57 -9.93
N LEU A 173 4.14 11.03 -11.00
CA LEU A 173 4.62 9.66 -11.10
C LEU A 173 6.15 9.55 -11.07
N ASN A 174 6.85 10.62 -10.66
CA ASN A 174 8.31 10.63 -10.71
C ASN A 174 8.92 9.46 -9.93
N GLY A 175 9.79 8.67 -10.57
CA GLY A 175 10.41 7.49 -9.97
C GLY A 175 9.49 6.26 -9.82
N ALA A 176 8.23 6.33 -10.24
CA ALA A 176 7.31 5.21 -10.12
C ALA A 176 7.71 4.02 -11.01
N THR A 177 7.36 2.81 -10.55
CA THR A 177 7.53 1.58 -11.34
C THR A 177 6.18 1.17 -11.92
N ILE A 178 6.05 1.09 -13.25
CA ILE A 178 4.77 0.81 -13.94
C ILE A 178 4.82 -0.42 -14.86
N GLY A 179 5.87 -1.24 -14.69
CA GLY A 179 6.11 -2.45 -15.48
C GLY A 179 4.88 -3.35 -15.57
N GLN A 180 4.48 -3.68 -16.80
CA GLN A 180 3.34 -4.56 -17.10
C GLN A 180 1.97 -4.09 -16.56
N ALA A 181 1.84 -2.83 -16.14
CA ALA A 181 0.52 -2.28 -15.81
C ALA A 181 -0.38 -2.19 -17.05
N ASN A 182 -1.68 -2.42 -16.88
CA ASN A 182 -2.65 -2.18 -17.94
C ASN A 182 -3.02 -0.70 -17.98
N LEU A 183 -2.63 0.00 -19.04
CA LEU A 183 -2.84 1.43 -19.22
C LEU A 183 -3.88 1.75 -20.31
N HIS A 184 -4.64 0.75 -20.77
CA HIS A 184 -5.62 0.94 -21.83
C HIS A 184 -6.64 2.02 -21.46
N GLY A 185 -6.76 3.06 -22.27
CA GLY A 185 -7.67 4.19 -22.04
C GLY A 185 -7.27 5.11 -20.89
N ALA A 186 -6.14 4.89 -20.21
CA ALA A 186 -5.73 5.77 -19.12
C ALA A 186 -5.37 7.18 -19.65
N LYS A 187 -5.64 8.19 -18.83
CA LYS A 187 -5.41 9.61 -19.15
C LYS A 187 -4.21 10.12 -18.39
N LEU A 188 -3.17 10.56 -19.09
CA LEU A 188 -1.91 11.03 -18.49
C LEU A 188 -1.58 12.48 -18.90
N ALA A 189 -2.59 13.25 -19.32
CA ALA A 189 -2.35 14.64 -19.72
C ALA A 189 -1.78 15.46 -18.55
N GLY A 190 -0.68 16.18 -18.78
CA GLY A 190 -0.01 16.95 -17.72
C GLY A 190 0.73 16.13 -16.66
N ALA A 191 0.73 14.79 -16.73
CA ALA A 191 1.37 13.95 -15.72
C ALA A 191 2.90 14.10 -15.75
N GLN A 192 3.54 13.96 -14.59
CA GLN A 192 5.00 13.98 -14.48
C GLN A 192 5.55 12.56 -14.39
N LEU A 193 6.29 12.14 -15.42
CA LEU A 193 6.79 10.78 -15.64
C LEU A 193 8.33 10.71 -15.57
N TYR A 194 8.97 11.64 -14.85
CA TYR A 194 10.43 11.68 -14.73
C TYR A 194 10.94 10.42 -14.02
N ASN A 195 11.92 9.72 -14.59
CA ASN A 195 12.49 8.46 -14.07
C ASN A 195 11.46 7.32 -13.87
N VAL A 196 10.33 7.32 -14.58
CA VAL A 196 9.42 6.17 -14.55
C VAL A 196 10.11 4.96 -15.17
N THR A 197 9.99 3.81 -14.52
CA THR A 197 10.59 2.55 -15.00
C THR A 197 9.54 1.54 -15.43
N GLY A 198 9.88 0.73 -16.44
CA GLY A 198 9.02 -0.34 -16.95
C GLY A 198 7.88 0.11 -17.87
N LEU A 199 7.81 1.39 -18.23
CA LEU A 199 6.88 1.91 -19.24
C LEU A 199 7.36 1.53 -20.64
N THR A 200 6.51 0.91 -21.46
CA THR A 200 6.84 0.48 -22.82
C THR A 200 6.08 1.27 -23.90
N ASP A 201 6.60 1.29 -25.12
CA ASP A 201 5.90 1.85 -26.30
C ASP A 201 4.51 1.24 -26.51
N GLU A 202 4.36 -0.06 -26.22
CA GLU A 202 3.07 -0.76 -26.33
C GLU A 202 2.06 -0.21 -25.33
N GLN A 203 2.46 -0.01 -24.07
CA GLN A 203 1.59 0.58 -23.06
C GLN A 203 1.22 2.02 -23.44
N LEU A 204 2.18 2.82 -23.91
CA LEU A 204 1.95 4.20 -24.36
C LEU A 204 0.94 4.27 -25.53
N ALA A 205 0.96 3.30 -26.44
CA ALA A 205 0.03 3.23 -27.57
C ALA A 205 -1.43 3.00 -27.15
N THR A 206 -1.66 2.45 -25.95
CA THR A 206 -3.00 2.14 -25.45
C THR A 206 -3.65 3.29 -24.66
N LEU A 207 -2.90 4.35 -24.36
CA LEU A 207 -3.38 5.51 -23.60
C LEU A 207 -4.44 6.30 -24.37
N GLU A 208 -5.35 6.94 -23.63
CA GLU A 208 -6.29 7.88 -24.24
C GLU A 208 -5.62 9.21 -24.59
N THR A 209 -4.78 9.72 -23.68
CA THR A 209 -4.14 11.03 -23.82
C THR A 209 -2.80 11.13 -23.11
N LEU A 210 -1.88 11.86 -23.75
CA LEU A 210 -0.54 12.18 -23.24
C LEU A 210 -0.20 13.68 -23.35
N ALA A 211 -1.12 14.54 -23.82
CA ALA A 211 -0.72 15.92 -24.08
C ALA A 211 -0.27 16.66 -22.82
N GLY A 212 0.85 17.37 -22.94
CA GLY A 212 1.46 18.08 -21.82
C GLY A 212 2.07 17.18 -20.75
N ALA A 213 2.15 15.86 -20.94
CA ALA A 213 2.90 15.00 -20.05
C ALA A 213 4.41 15.33 -20.12
N HIS A 214 5.08 15.27 -18.98
CA HIS A 214 6.50 15.59 -18.85
C HIS A 214 7.31 14.33 -18.57
N TRP A 215 8.45 14.13 -19.24
CA TRP A 215 9.37 13.01 -19.01
C TRP A 215 10.81 13.45 -19.27
N ASN A 216 11.76 12.63 -18.82
CA ASN A 216 13.18 12.98 -18.77
C ASN A 216 13.78 13.35 -20.12
N GLU A 217 13.39 12.72 -21.23
CA GLU A 217 14.05 12.94 -22.52
C GLU A 217 13.24 12.33 -23.70
N ILE A 218 13.66 12.68 -24.93
CA ILE A 218 13.00 12.57 -26.25
C ILE A 218 12.53 11.15 -26.63
N ASP A 219 12.92 10.11 -25.91
CA ASP A 219 12.82 8.72 -26.37
C ASP A 219 11.41 8.12 -26.31
N HIS A 220 10.49 8.69 -25.52
CA HIS A 220 9.16 8.08 -25.32
C HIS A 220 8.05 8.70 -26.18
N TYR A 221 8.22 9.94 -26.65
CA TYR A 221 7.28 10.55 -27.60
C TYR A 221 7.93 10.73 -28.95
N ASP A 222 7.83 9.68 -29.75
CA ASP A 222 8.32 9.66 -31.12
C ASP A 222 7.18 9.84 -32.13
N GLY A 223 6.15 10.62 -31.79
CA GLY A 223 5.07 11.05 -32.70
C GLY A 223 4.25 9.95 -33.38
N ARG A 224 4.54 8.66 -33.16
CA ARG A 224 3.73 7.52 -33.61
C ARG A 224 2.41 7.44 -32.83
N PHE A 225 2.41 7.93 -31.60
CA PHE A 225 1.27 7.97 -30.70
C PHE A 225 0.33 9.13 -31.05
N ASN A 226 -0.31 9.06 -32.21
CA ASN A 226 -1.38 9.97 -32.59
C ASN A 226 -2.69 9.53 -31.90
N LEU A 227 -2.70 9.60 -30.57
CA LEU A 227 -3.75 9.05 -29.71
C LEU A 227 -5.11 9.65 -30.08
N THR A 228 -6.14 8.80 -30.12
CA THR A 228 -7.49 9.20 -30.57
C THR A 228 -8.07 10.28 -29.66
N GLY A 229 -7.86 10.18 -28.35
CA GLY A 229 -8.29 11.19 -27.38
C GLY A 229 -7.61 12.54 -27.60
N ASP A 230 -6.30 12.53 -27.87
CA ASP A 230 -5.55 13.75 -28.16
C ASP A 230 -5.99 14.42 -29.47
N GLN A 231 -6.23 13.67 -30.55
CA GLN A 231 -6.77 14.23 -31.80
C GLN A 231 -8.13 14.88 -31.59
N HIS A 232 -9.01 14.22 -30.83
CA HIS A 232 -10.33 14.74 -30.52
C HIS A 232 -10.23 16.04 -29.72
N ARG A 233 -9.41 16.06 -28.66
CA ARG A 233 -9.20 17.24 -27.81
C ARG A 233 -8.52 18.40 -28.57
N ALA A 234 -7.56 18.10 -29.44
CA ALA A 234 -6.93 19.10 -30.31
C ALA A 234 -7.95 19.78 -31.23
N ARG A 235 -8.86 19.01 -31.87
CA ARG A 235 -9.94 19.58 -32.69
C ARG A 235 -10.85 20.49 -31.87
N LEU A 236 -11.25 20.06 -30.67
CA LEU A 236 -12.11 20.87 -29.79
C LEU A 236 -11.43 22.16 -29.34
N ALA A 237 -10.13 22.12 -29.09
CA ALA A 237 -9.33 23.28 -28.73
C ALA A 237 -8.91 24.16 -29.94
N GLY A 238 -9.40 23.84 -31.16
CA GLY A 238 -9.14 24.63 -32.37
C GLY A 238 -7.75 24.42 -32.99
N TYR A 239 -7.03 23.37 -32.60
CA TYR A 239 -5.73 23.03 -33.19
C TYR A 239 -5.91 22.24 -34.49
N PRO A 240 -5.41 22.73 -35.64
CA PRO A 240 -5.49 22.00 -36.91
C PRO A 240 -4.55 20.79 -36.90
N LEU A 241 -5.12 19.58 -36.97
CA LEU A 241 -4.36 18.31 -36.95
C LEU A 241 -3.31 18.17 -38.07
N ALA A 242 -3.53 18.85 -39.19
CA ALA A 242 -2.62 18.82 -40.33
C ALA A 242 -1.35 19.65 -40.08
N ASP A 243 -1.41 20.68 -39.23
CA ASP A 243 -0.30 21.59 -38.92
C ASP A 243 0.59 21.02 -37.80
N PRO A 244 1.83 20.61 -38.13
CA PRO A 244 2.76 20.07 -37.13
C PRO A 244 3.14 21.08 -36.04
N THR A 245 3.14 22.37 -36.35
CA THR A 245 3.47 23.43 -35.39
C THR A 245 2.36 23.60 -34.36
N ALA A 246 1.11 23.58 -34.82
CA ALA A 246 -0.05 23.61 -33.94
C ALA A 246 -0.07 22.37 -33.02
N MET A 247 0.15 21.19 -33.58
CA MET A 247 0.15 19.96 -32.80
C MET A 247 1.33 19.88 -31.82
N ALA A 248 2.53 20.31 -32.20
CA ALA A 248 3.66 20.39 -31.27
C ALA A 248 3.34 21.28 -30.05
N ARG A 249 2.63 22.41 -30.26
CA ARG A 249 2.14 23.26 -29.17
C ARG A 249 1.06 22.59 -28.33
N PHE A 250 0.13 21.87 -28.94
CA PHE A 250 -0.91 21.12 -28.23
C PHE A 250 -0.31 20.08 -27.28
N TYR A 251 0.69 19.33 -27.76
CA TYR A 251 1.43 18.34 -26.97
C TYR A 251 2.44 18.97 -25.99
N GLN A 252 2.70 20.28 -26.11
CA GLN A 252 3.73 21.01 -25.36
C GLN A 252 5.14 20.44 -25.53
N VAL A 253 5.44 19.93 -26.74
CA VAL A 253 6.76 19.39 -27.10
C VAL A 253 7.46 20.29 -28.13
N PRO A 254 8.79 20.33 -28.17
CA PRO A 254 9.50 21.02 -29.24
C PRO A 254 9.08 20.51 -30.62
N LEU A 255 8.95 21.41 -31.61
CA LEU A 255 8.54 21.04 -32.97
C LEU A 255 9.44 19.96 -33.59
N ALA A 256 10.74 19.99 -33.31
CA ALA A 256 11.69 18.98 -33.79
C ALA A 256 11.36 17.57 -33.26
N VAL A 257 10.92 17.45 -32.00
CA VAL A 257 10.51 16.16 -31.39
C VAL A 257 9.23 15.66 -32.05
N TYR A 258 8.23 16.54 -32.20
CA TYR A 258 6.99 16.20 -32.89
C TYR A 258 7.23 15.72 -34.35
N LEU A 259 8.09 16.43 -35.09
CA LEU A 259 8.41 16.10 -36.49
C LEU A 259 9.26 14.84 -36.64
N ALA A 260 10.27 14.63 -35.77
CA ALA A 260 11.08 13.42 -35.77
C ALA A 260 10.20 12.18 -35.66
N GLY A 261 9.15 12.29 -34.85
CA GLY A 261 8.19 11.23 -34.71
C GLY A 261 7.31 10.92 -35.92
N ARG A 262 6.83 11.96 -36.62
CA ARG A 262 6.16 11.80 -37.92
C ARG A 262 7.10 11.27 -39.01
N GLY A 263 8.39 11.59 -38.96
CA GLY A 263 9.37 11.15 -39.96
C GLY A 263 9.47 9.62 -40.06
N LEU A 264 9.31 8.93 -38.93
CA LEU A 264 9.31 7.48 -38.82
C LEU A 264 8.08 6.82 -39.47
N THR A 265 6.96 7.54 -39.61
CA THR A 265 5.73 7.00 -40.24
C THR A 265 5.79 7.03 -41.78
N ASN A 266 6.73 7.77 -42.38
CA ASN A 266 6.90 7.86 -43.84
C ASN A 266 7.92 6.86 -44.42
N GLY A 267 8.29 5.81 -43.68
CA GLY A 267 8.99 4.66 -44.23
C GLY A 267 10.53 4.72 -44.19
N SER A 268 11.13 5.52 -43.33
CA SER A 268 12.55 5.37 -42.98
C SER A 268 12.66 5.13 -41.49
N VAL A 269 12.88 3.87 -41.09
CA VAL A 269 13.39 3.55 -39.76
C VAL A 269 14.88 3.90 -39.78
N PRO A 270 15.37 4.94 -39.07
CA PRO A 270 16.76 4.90 -38.65
C PRO A 270 16.77 3.89 -37.50
N VAL A 271 17.31 2.70 -37.82
CA VAL A 271 17.85 1.81 -36.80
C VAL A 271 18.82 2.69 -36.01
N ARG A 272 18.46 3.09 -34.78
CA ARG A 272 19.48 3.52 -33.82
C ARG A 272 20.28 2.27 -33.50
N THR A 273 21.31 2.01 -34.30
CA THR A 273 22.45 1.23 -33.85
C THR A 273 22.92 1.92 -32.59
N PHE A 274 22.69 1.29 -31.44
CA PHE A 274 23.47 1.54 -30.24
C PHE A 274 24.92 1.30 -30.62
N GLN A 275 25.63 2.37 -30.99
CA GLN A 275 27.08 2.35 -30.90
C GLN A 275 27.38 2.53 -29.42
N GLU A 276 27.92 1.47 -28.84
CA GLU A 276 28.75 1.54 -27.65
C GLU A 276 29.78 2.65 -27.84
N GLU A 277 29.71 3.70 -27.02
CA GLU A 277 30.85 4.55 -26.75
C GLU A 277 31.25 4.38 -25.27
N GLN A 278 32.41 3.73 -25.16
CA GLN A 278 33.38 3.51 -24.08
C GLN A 278 33.18 4.18 -22.73
#